data_AF-A0A955WQE7-F1
#
_entry.id   AF-A0A955WQE7-F1
#
_cell.length_a   1.000
_cell.length_b   1.000
_cell.length_c   1.000
_cell.angle_alpha   90.00
_cell.angle_beta   90.00
_cell.angle_gamma   90.00
#
_symmetry.space_group_name_H-M   'P 1'
#
loop_
_entity.id
_entity.type
_entity.pdbx_description
1 polymer ?
#
loop_
_entity_poly.entity_id
_entity_poly.type
_entity_poly.pdbx_seq_one_letter_code
_entity_poly.pdbx_strand_id
1 'polypeptide(L)'
;VEQDAVDLMYMDVRLQKRLYKYARKQLQRTDEELDPILSYPKAKRRKSALIQHARGHFNHLHIRFRAPWARFIGSLYSFDAAVSLARRVEIATTGKIKHVVRRGETLGKIAEKHRVKLADLLRWNGLKKTSKIRPGKVVFIRVARD
;
A
#
# COMPACT_ATOMS: atom_id res chain seq x y z
N VAL A 1 -23.61 9.92 -7.25
CA VAL A 1 -22.66 9.02 -7.96
C VAL A 1 -22.70 7.68 -7.25
N GLU A 2 -23.24 6.67 -7.92
CA GLU A 2 -23.59 5.36 -7.36
C GLU A 2 -22.39 4.73 -6.62
N GLN A 3 -22.64 4.22 -5.41
CA GLN A 3 -21.58 3.80 -4.48
C GLN A 3 -21.01 2.41 -4.80
N ASP A 4 -21.58 1.71 -5.78
CA ASP A 4 -21.27 0.30 -6.11
C ASP A 4 -20.90 0.09 -7.60
N ALA A 5 -20.56 1.16 -8.32
CA ALA A 5 -20.20 1.06 -9.73
C ALA A 5 -18.80 0.42 -9.93
N VAL A 6 -18.71 -0.51 -10.89
CA VAL A 6 -17.43 -1.01 -11.41
C VAL A 6 -16.73 0.13 -12.16
N ASP A 7 -15.50 0.44 -11.76
CA ASP A 7 -14.67 1.47 -12.39
C ASP A 7 -13.91 0.90 -13.61
N LEU A 8 -13.45 -0.35 -13.52
CA LEU A 8 -12.60 -0.97 -14.56
C LEU A 8 -12.53 -2.49 -14.37
N MET A 9 -12.46 -3.24 -15.46
CA MET A 9 -12.25 -4.68 -15.44
C MET A 9 -11.11 -5.07 -16.40
N TYR A 10 -10.19 -5.91 -15.95
CA TYR A 10 -9.17 -6.49 -16.82
C TYR A 10 -9.52 -7.92 -17.21
N MET A 11 -9.52 -8.19 -18.51
CA MET A 11 -9.87 -9.48 -19.10
C MET A 11 -9.00 -9.80 -20.31
N ASP A 12 -8.71 -11.09 -20.53
CA ASP A 12 -7.98 -11.58 -21.70
C ASP A 12 -8.64 -11.11 -23.03
N VAL A 13 -7.82 -10.58 -23.94
CA VAL A 13 -8.28 -10.09 -25.25
C VAL A 13 -8.95 -11.17 -26.11
N ARG A 14 -8.60 -12.45 -25.93
CA ARG A 14 -9.22 -13.59 -26.61
C ARG A 14 -10.64 -13.81 -26.13
N LEU A 15 -10.90 -13.62 -24.84
CA LEU A 15 -12.26 -13.64 -24.29
C LEU A 15 -13.05 -12.43 -24.76
N GLN A 16 -12.46 -11.23 -24.73
CA GLN A 16 -13.09 -10.03 -25.30
C GLN A 16 -13.51 -10.23 -26.76
N LYS A 17 -12.66 -10.84 -27.59
CA LYS A 17 -12.96 -11.17 -28.98
C LYS A 17 -14.17 -12.12 -29.12
N ARG A 18 -14.29 -13.12 -28.26
CA ARG A 18 -15.43 -14.05 -28.26
C ARG A 18 -16.72 -13.32 -27.89
N LEU A 19 -16.69 -12.52 -26.83
CA LEU A 19 -17.83 -11.72 -26.38
C LEU A 19 -18.27 -10.70 -27.43
N TYR A 20 -17.32 -9.96 -28.02
CA TYR A 20 -17.60 -9.00 -29.09
C TYR A 20 -18.28 -9.68 -30.29
N LYS A 21 -17.75 -10.82 -30.76
CA LYS A 21 -18.37 -11.59 -31.85
C LYS A 21 -19.78 -12.06 -31.51
N TYR A 22 -20.00 -12.53 -30.29
CA TYR A 22 -21.32 -12.94 -29.82
C TYR A 22 -22.28 -11.75 -29.81
N ALA A 23 -21.88 -10.61 -29.24
CA ALA A 23 -22.70 -9.41 -29.17
C ALA A 23 -23.08 -8.86 -30.55
N ARG A 24 -22.14 -8.84 -31.50
CA ARG A 24 -22.42 -8.41 -32.89
C ARG A 24 -23.37 -9.36 -33.61
N LYS A 25 -23.19 -10.68 -33.45
CA LYS A 25 -23.94 -11.69 -34.24
C LYS A 25 -25.28 -12.06 -33.64
N GLN A 26 -25.32 -12.30 -32.34
CA GLN A 26 -26.49 -12.85 -31.65
C GLN A 26 -27.35 -11.75 -31.05
N LEU A 27 -26.72 -10.69 -30.53
CA LEU A 27 -27.42 -9.58 -29.89
C LEU A 27 -27.56 -8.35 -30.80
N GLN A 28 -27.02 -8.42 -32.03
CA GLN A 28 -27.08 -7.36 -33.04
C GLN A 28 -26.61 -5.98 -32.55
N ARG A 29 -25.70 -5.96 -31.55
CA ARG A 29 -25.17 -4.71 -30.98
C ARG A 29 -24.28 -3.98 -31.97
N THR A 30 -24.24 -2.66 -31.90
CA THR A 30 -23.37 -1.85 -32.77
C THR A 30 -21.98 -1.65 -32.15
N ASP A 31 -21.04 -1.17 -32.95
CA ASP A 31 -19.71 -0.86 -32.43
C ASP A 31 -19.77 0.32 -31.45
N GLU A 32 -20.65 1.29 -31.69
CA GLU A 32 -20.87 2.45 -30.82
C GLU A 32 -21.39 2.03 -29.43
N GLU A 33 -22.23 1.00 -29.36
CA GLU A 33 -22.72 0.44 -28.08
C GLU A 33 -21.64 -0.36 -27.34
N LEU A 34 -20.74 -1.03 -28.07
CA LEU A 34 -19.73 -1.92 -27.50
C LEU A 34 -18.43 -1.20 -27.12
N ASP A 35 -18.07 -0.14 -27.83
CA ASP A 35 -16.88 0.70 -27.61
C ASP A 35 -16.70 1.19 -26.16
N PRO A 36 -17.74 1.65 -25.43
CA PRO A 36 -17.58 2.02 -24.02
C PRO A 36 -17.41 0.82 -23.08
N ILE A 37 -17.74 -0.39 -23.52
CA ILE A 37 -17.75 -1.60 -22.68
C ILE A 37 -16.50 -2.44 -22.91
N LEU A 38 -16.16 -2.77 -24.16
CA LEU A 38 -15.05 -3.65 -24.52
C LEU A 38 -13.96 -2.88 -25.26
N SER A 39 -12.71 -3.01 -24.84
CA SER A 39 -11.57 -2.44 -25.56
C SER A 39 -11.22 -3.15 -26.89
N TYR A 40 -11.97 -4.21 -27.24
CA TYR A 40 -11.78 -5.02 -28.45
C TYR A 40 -12.92 -4.76 -29.46
N PRO A 41 -12.62 -4.69 -30.77
CA PRO A 41 -11.28 -4.72 -31.38
C PRO A 41 -10.52 -3.42 -31.07
N LYS A 42 -9.18 -3.44 -31.10
CA LYS A 42 -8.31 -2.28 -30.74
C LYS A 42 -8.45 -1.06 -31.69
N ALA A 43 -9.57 -0.88 -32.37
CA ALA A 43 -9.82 0.23 -33.28
C ALA A 43 -10.25 1.46 -32.46
N LYS A 44 -9.41 2.49 -32.48
CA LYS A 44 -9.66 3.85 -31.96
C LYS A 44 -9.67 4.02 -30.43
N ARG A 45 -8.50 3.78 -29.81
CA ARG A 45 -7.88 4.66 -28.79
C ARG A 45 -8.72 5.21 -27.61
N ARG A 46 -9.89 4.67 -27.27
CA ARG A 46 -10.58 5.02 -26.02
C ARG A 46 -9.90 4.29 -24.87
N LYS A 47 -9.04 4.99 -24.13
CA LYS A 47 -8.47 4.51 -22.85
C LYS A 47 -9.52 4.30 -21.74
N SER A 48 -10.81 4.48 -22.05
CA SER A 48 -11.92 4.57 -21.11
C SER A 48 -12.94 3.44 -21.21
N ALA A 49 -12.71 2.39 -22.03
CA ALA A 49 -13.60 1.24 -22.04
C ALA A 49 -13.61 0.56 -20.66
N LEU A 50 -14.78 0.09 -20.22
CA LEU A 50 -14.96 -0.55 -18.91
C LEU A 50 -14.13 -1.84 -18.79
N ILE A 51 -14.05 -2.64 -19.85
CA ILE A 51 -13.33 -3.92 -19.89
C ILE A 51 -12.13 -3.79 -20.82
N GLN A 52 -10.94 -3.93 -20.24
CA GLN A 52 -9.67 -3.71 -20.90
C GLN A 52 -8.79 -4.95 -20.86
N HIS A 53 -7.86 -5.05 -21.80
CA HIS A 53 -6.79 -6.05 -21.70
C HIS A 53 -5.56 -5.45 -21.03
N ALA A 54 -5.00 -6.17 -20.06
CA ALA A 54 -3.70 -5.88 -19.48
C ALA A 54 -2.74 -7.06 -19.67
N ARG A 55 -1.46 -6.76 -19.92
CA ARG A 55 -0.41 -7.78 -20.06
C ARG A 55 -0.37 -8.66 -18.81
N GLY A 56 -0.24 -9.98 -18.98
CA GLY A 56 -0.19 -10.95 -17.88
C GLY A 56 -1.55 -11.41 -17.33
N HIS A 57 -2.66 -10.81 -17.78
CA HIS A 57 -4.01 -11.14 -17.31
C HIS A 57 -4.68 -12.16 -18.25
N PHE A 58 -4.12 -13.37 -18.32
CA PHE A 58 -4.59 -14.44 -19.21
C PHE A 58 -5.39 -15.54 -18.48
N ASN A 59 -5.17 -15.71 -17.18
CA ASN A 59 -5.75 -16.77 -16.34
C ASN A 59 -6.55 -16.23 -15.16
N HIS A 60 -6.62 -14.91 -15.00
CA HIS A 60 -7.35 -14.24 -13.93
C HIS A 60 -7.97 -12.94 -14.44
N LEU A 61 -8.93 -12.44 -13.67
CA LEU A 61 -9.74 -11.28 -14.01
C LEU A 61 -9.67 -10.31 -12.84
N HIS A 62 -9.39 -9.04 -13.13
CA HIS A 62 -9.43 -7.99 -12.12
C HIS A 62 -10.71 -7.19 -12.28
N ILE A 63 -11.39 -6.92 -11.18
CA ILE A 63 -12.50 -5.97 -11.12
C ILE A 63 -12.08 -4.88 -10.15
N ARG A 64 -12.06 -3.66 -10.63
CA ARG A 64 -11.88 -2.45 -9.84
C ARG A 64 -13.24 -1.81 -9.67
N PHE A 65 -13.62 -1.58 -8.43
CA PHE A 65 -14.84 -0.88 -8.06
C PHE A 65 -14.52 0.08 -6.92
N ARG A 66 -15.33 1.13 -6.78
CA ARG A 66 -15.21 2.05 -5.66
C ARG A 66 -15.83 1.39 -4.43
N ALA A 67 -15.05 1.27 -3.36
CA ALA A 67 -15.54 0.81 -2.06
C ALA A 67 -15.28 1.89 -1.00
N PRO A 68 -16.16 2.90 -0.86
CA PRO A 68 -15.98 4.00 0.09
C PRO A 68 -15.92 3.50 1.53
N TRP A 69 -16.78 2.52 1.86
CA TRP A 69 -16.86 1.92 3.18
C TRP A 69 -15.58 1.15 3.55
N ALA A 70 -14.95 0.44 2.62
CA ALA A 70 -13.68 -0.25 2.88
C ALA A 70 -12.54 0.74 3.18
N ARG A 71 -12.51 1.89 2.49
CA ARG A 71 -11.56 2.99 2.79
C ARG A 71 -11.84 3.61 4.15
N PHE A 72 -13.11 3.83 4.48
CA PHE A 72 -13.53 4.41 5.75
C PHE A 72 -13.21 3.48 6.93
N ILE A 73 -13.54 2.20 6.84
CA ILE A 73 -13.16 1.18 7.83
C ILE A 73 -11.64 1.05 7.90
N GLY A 74 -10.93 1.08 6.77
CA GLY A 74 -9.47 1.14 6.75
C GLY A 74 -8.90 2.35 7.48
N SER A 75 -9.58 3.51 7.44
CA SER A 75 -9.21 4.71 8.19
C SER A 75 -9.51 4.57 9.69
N LEU A 76 -10.71 4.12 10.05
CA LEU A 76 -11.13 3.93 11.44
C LEU A 76 -10.32 2.86 12.18
N TYR A 77 -9.99 1.78 11.48
CA TYR A 77 -9.21 0.64 11.98
C TYR A 77 -7.81 0.63 11.40
N SER A 78 -7.29 1.78 10.95
CA SER A 78 -5.88 1.90 10.59
C SER A 78 -5.07 1.42 11.77
N PHE A 79 -4.48 0.23 11.65
CA PHE A 79 -3.57 -0.35 12.63
C PHE A 79 -2.53 0.69 13.06
N ASP A 80 -2.16 1.60 12.16
CA ASP A 80 -1.25 2.72 12.40
C ASP A 80 -1.75 3.74 13.47
N ALA A 81 -3.04 4.10 13.50
CA ALA A 81 -3.56 5.04 14.50
C ALA A 81 -3.60 4.42 15.90
N ALA A 82 -4.09 3.18 16.01
CA ALA A 82 -4.09 2.42 17.25
C ALA A 82 -2.66 2.12 17.73
N VAL A 83 -1.74 1.76 16.83
CA VAL A 83 -0.31 1.53 17.14
C VAL A 83 0.39 2.83 17.52
N SER A 84 0.07 3.95 16.87
CA SER A 84 0.61 5.27 17.20
C SER A 84 0.17 5.70 18.60
N LEU A 85 -1.12 5.49 18.93
CA LEU A 85 -1.64 5.74 20.27
C LEU A 85 -0.98 4.83 21.31
N ALA A 86 -0.93 3.52 21.04
CA ALA A 86 -0.27 2.55 21.93
C ALA A 86 1.20 2.90 22.17
N ARG A 87 1.93 3.30 21.11
CA ARG A 87 3.33 3.75 21.22
C ARG A 87 3.44 5.02 22.06
N ARG A 88 2.53 5.99 21.88
CA ARG A 88 2.52 7.23 22.70
C ARG A 88 2.28 6.91 24.18
N VAL A 89 1.35 6.02 24.48
CA VAL A 89 1.08 5.55 25.86
C VAL A 89 2.29 4.82 26.43
N GLU A 90 2.93 3.93 25.67
CA GLU A 90 4.15 3.22 26.08
C GLU A 90 5.31 4.20 26.37
N ILE A 91 5.51 5.20 25.51
CA ILE A 91 6.55 6.23 25.72
C ILE A 91 6.22 7.06 26.98
N ALA A 92 4.96 7.48 27.15
CA ALA A 92 4.54 8.28 28.30
C ALA A 92 4.75 7.52 29.63
N THR A 93 4.41 6.24 29.66
CA THR A 93 4.55 5.38 30.85
C THR A 93 6.00 5.00 31.14
N THR A 94 6.75 4.54 30.13
CA THR A 94 8.11 4.01 30.33
C THR A 94 9.22 5.07 30.21
N GLY A 95 8.95 6.21 29.58
CA GLY A 95 9.95 7.21 29.24
C GLY A 95 10.98 6.72 28.21
N LYS A 96 10.68 5.65 27.46
CA LYS A 96 11.61 5.02 26.51
C LYS A 96 10.99 4.87 25.13
N ILE A 97 11.78 5.15 24.11
CA ILE A 97 11.49 4.87 22.70
C ILE A 97 12.28 3.63 22.30
N LYS A 98 11.57 2.61 21.80
CA LYS A 98 12.16 1.41 21.22
C LYS A 98 12.52 1.65 19.74
N HIS A 99 13.81 1.61 19.40
CA HIS A 99 14.29 1.72 18.01
C HIS A 99 14.87 0.39 17.54
N VAL A 100 14.32 -0.15 16.46
CA VAL A 100 14.85 -1.34 15.79
C VAL A 100 15.84 -0.89 14.72
N VAL A 101 17.09 -1.30 14.86
CA VAL A 101 18.18 -0.96 13.94
C VAL A 101 17.85 -1.47 12.54
N ARG A 102 17.98 -0.58 11.54
CA ARG A 102 17.78 -0.89 10.12
C ARG A 102 19.12 -1.12 9.42
N ARG A 103 19.07 -1.72 8.23
CA ARG A 103 20.26 -1.92 7.38
C ARG A 103 20.94 -0.57 7.08
N GLY A 104 22.23 -0.47 7.37
CA GLY A 104 23.04 0.73 7.15
C GLY A 104 23.00 1.78 8.26
N GLU A 105 22.23 1.56 9.34
CA GLU A 105 22.25 2.46 10.50
C GLU A 105 23.48 2.21 11.39
N THR A 106 24.01 3.30 11.96
CA THR A 106 25.05 3.27 12.99
C THR A 106 24.51 3.89 14.28
N LEU A 107 25.12 3.57 15.43
CA LEU A 107 24.71 4.16 16.71
C LEU A 107 24.77 5.70 16.69
N GLY A 108 25.75 6.27 15.98
CA GLY A 108 25.86 7.72 15.78
C GLY A 108 24.67 8.31 15.04
N LYS A 109 24.31 7.73 13.88
CA LYS A 109 23.13 8.16 13.09
C LYS A 109 21.82 8.00 13.86
N ILE A 110 21.69 6.96 14.67
CA ILE A 110 20.51 6.76 15.52
C ILE A 110 20.46 7.84 16.60
N ALA A 111 21.57 8.12 17.27
CA ALA A 111 21.63 9.16 18.30
C ALA A 111 21.27 10.54 17.74
N GLU A 112 21.84 10.90 16.59
CA GLU A 112 21.55 12.14 15.85
C GLU A 112 20.07 12.25 15.48
N LYS A 113 19.51 11.20 14.88
CA LYS A 113 18.09 11.14 14.50
C LYS A 113 17.14 11.42 15.67
N HIS A 114 17.49 10.93 16.86
CA HIS A 114 16.70 11.10 18.07
C HIS A 114 17.16 12.30 18.93
N ARG A 115 18.07 13.13 18.42
CA ARG A 115 18.62 14.32 19.10
C ARG A 115 19.17 14.04 20.51
N VAL A 116 19.79 12.86 20.68
CA VAL A 116 20.45 12.48 21.94
C VAL A 116 21.95 12.37 21.73
N LYS A 117 22.73 12.56 22.79
CA LYS A 117 24.18 12.36 22.74
C LYS A 117 24.47 10.86 22.54
N LEU A 118 25.43 10.53 21.67
CA LEU A 118 25.87 9.15 21.45
C LEU A 118 26.29 8.46 22.75
N ALA A 119 26.99 9.19 23.64
CA ALA A 119 27.40 8.67 24.94
C ALA A 119 26.21 8.22 25.80
N ASP A 120 25.10 8.96 25.78
CA ASP A 120 23.89 8.62 26.51
C ASP A 120 23.18 7.41 25.90
N LEU A 121 23.06 7.37 24.56
CA LEU A 121 22.51 6.21 23.87
C LEU A 121 23.30 4.93 24.19
N LEU A 122 24.64 5.01 24.19
CA LEU A 122 25.53 3.92 24.55
C LEU A 122 25.29 3.46 25.99
N ARG A 123 25.27 4.42 26.93
CA ARG A 123 25.06 4.17 28.36
C ARG A 123 23.72 3.50 28.63
N TRP A 124 22.62 3.98 28.04
CA TRP A 124 21.28 3.40 28.25
C TRP A 124 21.14 1.97 27.75
N ASN A 125 21.96 1.58 26.78
CA ASN A 125 21.92 0.26 26.14
C ASN A 125 23.08 -0.66 26.58
N GLY A 126 23.93 -0.22 27.53
CA GLY A 126 25.10 -0.98 27.97
C GLY A 126 26.12 -1.23 26.85
N LEU A 127 26.18 -0.34 25.86
CA LEU A 127 27.05 -0.47 24.69
C LEU A 127 28.32 0.36 24.85
N LYS A 128 29.40 -0.08 24.21
CA LYS A 128 30.67 0.65 24.10
C LYS A 128 30.76 1.30 22.72
N LYS A 129 31.65 2.29 22.55
CA LYS A 129 31.91 2.91 21.24
C LYS A 129 32.36 1.88 20.18
N THR A 130 32.99 0.79 20.63
CA THR A 130 33.42 -0.32 19.77
C THR A 130 32.31 -1.34 19.47
N SER A 131 31.12 -1.17 20.05
CA SER A 131 30.04 -2.15 19.91
C SER A 131 29.46 -2.19 18.49
N LYS A 132 29.52 -3.39 17.92
CA LYS A 132 28.78 -3.90 16.77
C LYS A 132 27.26 -3.72 16.89
N ILE A 133 26.56 -3.03 15.99
CA ILE A 133 25.10 -3.19 15.83
C ILE A 133 24.76 -3.85 14.50
N ARG A 134 23.70 -4.67 14.50
CA ARG A 134 23.19 -5.40 13.33
C ARG A 134 21.72 -5.04 13.11
N PRO A 135 21.22 -5.09 11.87
CA PRO A 135 19.79 -4.92 11.59
C PRO A 135 18.94 -5.86 12.44
N GLY A 136 17.82 -5.38 12.96
CA GLY A 136 16.94 -6.10 13.87
C GLY A 136 17.31 -5.97 15.35
N LYS A 137 18.52 -5.51 15.69
CA LYS A 137 18.87 -5.22 17.10
C LYS A 137 18.00 -4.08 17.62
N VAL A 138 17.50 -4.23 18.85
CA VAL A 138 16.75 -3.19 19.53
C VAL A 138 17.68 -2.32 20.37
N VAL A 139 17.50 -1.01 20.29
CA VAL A 139 18.09 -0.04 21.21
C VAL A 139 16.99 0.83 21.81
N PHE A 140 17.14 1.19 23.07
CA PHE A 140 16.23 2.04 23.82
C PHE A 140 16.80 3.45 23.94
N ILE A 141 16.00 4.44 23.57
CA ILE A 141 16.31 5.86 23.71
C ILE A 141 15.45 6.39 24.84
N ARG A 142 16.04 7.03 25.85
CA ARG A 142 15.25 7.69 26.89
C ARG A 142 14.81 9.06 26.40
N VAL A 143 13.56 9.40 26.65
CA VAL A 143 13.04 10.75 26.44
C VAL A 143 13.19 11.48 27.76
N ALA A 144 13.87 12.64 27.77
CA ALA A 144 13.86 13.49 28.95
C ALA A 144 12.40 13.89 29.21
N ARG A 145 11.94 13.72 30.45
CA ARG A 145 10.77 14.44 30.93
C ARG A 145 11.32 15.79 31.37
N ASP A 146 10.93 16.85 30.68
CA ASP A 146 11.19 18.23 31.12
C ASP A 146 10.53 18.46 32.49
#